data_AF-A0A7J4IYP9-F1
#
_entry.id   AF-A0A7J4IYP9-F1
#
_cell.length_a   1.000
_cell.length_b   1.000
_cell.length_c   1.000
_cell.angle_alpha   90.00
_cell.angle_beta   90.00
_cell.angle_gamma   90.00
#
_symmetry.space_group_name_H-M   'P 1'
#
loop_
_entity.id
_entity.type
_entity.pdbx_description
1 polymer ?
#
loop_
_entity_poly.entity_id
_entity_poly.type
_entity_poly.pdbx_seq_one_letter_code
_entity_poly.pdbx_strand_id
1 'polypeptide(L)'
;GLPTGSNDGSSWENAWAEFSNIDWGQLQSEAATEPVTVFLKKGSVSNAPLIAKGSGSAQNRIVFTTHTSDFGPNPAIENATDSIDTAGFDYLTMENIEIRGSPYTASKSRGVVVRYDSEHITLRNLDIHDIDAHGIAFTVKGTPSGQISAKNTLVENSRIYNIMGSAASHSGIYGGPGYSIIRGNRIYRVCTDAIMGSFDNSVIEGNEIYQLGLAELGPKCPSTHPDAMQLTPQNITIRNNFLHDLLSQGIFLESYGRPMGNIEISNNIFINVPSGRGAINIKEANDRNNHIFGYIRVMNNSISRGSSVMTLYSTRNTPDSLSELDEVVFKNNAWGAETRGVQFGTSNSKSINLISNNNIIGNGSMNLKGTAYTTLEDWQSALGGCQGKENDCKSHWAKSPQFISPIDVHLQAGSMAINGGADLSEYFSADNNGTPRPQGAGWDIGAYEYYAGLAMQPIAPNEPAGTPPQSGQKCSQARAGIESPYINPNNCPIPIATKFDIKPDFNSLDITAITDLNLGILQHGKISWNDADINLTAKVNSGYDRLNLDADLNITKHKIALNQNSLPQLNFPATITLYNTDFRSPKILKDGTECIACRIISYERSAKTIVFSVPGFGPN
;
A
#
# COMPACT_ATOMS: atom_id res chain seq x y z
N GLY A 1 28.57 15.29 -11.62
CA GLY A 1 29.70 16.23 -11.57
C GLY A 1 29.94 16.55 -10.11
N LEU A 2 31.19 16.49 -9.66
CA LEU A 2 31.53 16.89 -8.29
C LEU A 2 31.18 18.37 -8.10
N PRO A 3 30.57 18.76 -6.96
CA PRO A 3 30.28 20.16 -6.68
C PRO A 3 31.60 20.96 -6.62
N THR A 4 31.62 22.13 -7.24
CA THR A 4 32.79 23.02 -7.32
C THR A 4 32.70 24.23 -6.37
N GLY A 5 31.63 24.29 -5.57
CA GLY A 5 31.32 25.39 -4.65
C GLY A 5 31.81 25.18 -3.20
N SER A 6 31.19 25.87 -2.24
CA SER A 6 31.54 25.82 -0.81
C SER A 6 31.21 24.47 -0.14
N ASN A 7 30.40 23.63 -0.79
CA ASN A 7 29.91 22.34 -0.25
C ASN A 7 29.19 22.47 1.10
N ASP A 8 28.47 23.56 1.30
CA ASP A 8 27.71 23.86 2.53
C ASP A 8 26.25 23.39 2.46
N GLY A 9 25.84 22.74 1.37
CA GLY A 9 24.47 22.24 1.18
C GLY A 9 23.43 23.33 0.89
N SER A 10 23.83 24.59 0.69
CA SER A 10 22.90 25.72 0.50
C SER A 10 22.25 25.79 -0.89
N SER A 11 22.85 25.15 -1.90
CA SER A 11 22.34 25.10 -3.28
C SER A 11 22.82 23.84 -4.00
N TRP A 12 22.36 23.61 -5.23
CA TRP A 12 22.90 22.53 -6.08
C TRP A 12 24.38 22.75 -6.46
N GLU A 13 24.83 23.99 -6.62
CA GLU A 13 26.25 24.28 -6.90
C GLU A 13 27.14 24.05 -5.68
N ASN A 14 26.58 24.24 -4.47
CA ASN A 14 27.23 24.04 -3.19
C ASN A 14 26.77 22.75 -2.47
N ALA A 15 26.24 21.77 -3.19
CA ALA A 15 25.70 20.55 -2.59
C ALA A 15 26.79 19.76 -1.86
N TRP A 16 26.42 19.03 -0.80
CA TRP A 16 27.33 18.05 -0.20
C TRP A 16 27.66 16.93 -1.20
N ALA A 17 28.93 16.56 -1.28
CA ALA A 17 29.38 15.52 -2.20
C ALA A 17 29.06 14.08 -1.69
N GLU A 18 28.86 13.91 -0.39
CA GLU A 18 28.61 12.62 0.27
C GLU A 18 27.88 12.83 1.60
N PHE A 19 27.19 11.79 2.11
CA PHE A 19 26.39 11.89 3.33
C PHE A 19 27.21 12.19 4.59
N SER A 20 28.49 11.81 4.63
CA SER A 20 29.40 12.12 5.73
C SER A 20 29.64 13.62 5.91
N ASN A 21 29.44 14.42 4.87
CA ASN A 21 29.66 15.88 4.87
C ASN A 21 28.42 16.69 5.26
N ILE A 22 27.27 16.06 5.49
CA ILE A 22 26.06 16.74 5.96
C ILE A 22 26.36 17.41 7.30
N ASP A 23 26.13 18.73 7.37
CA ASP A 23 26.22 19.48 8.62
C ASP A 23 24.92 19.33 9.41
N TRP A 24 24.91 18.36 10.34
CA TRP A 24 23.76 18.10 11.20
C TRP A 24 23.47 19.24 12.17
N GLY A 25 24.47 20.05 12.55
CA GLY A 25 24.25 21.22 13.40
C GLY A 25 23.37 22.26 12.70
N GLN A 26 23.52 22.41 11.39
CA GLN A 26 22.66 23.26 10.57
C GLN A 26 21.22 22.70 10.50
N LEU A 27 21.06 21.38 10.35
CA LEU A 27 19.74 20.74 10.25
C LEU A 27 18.94 20.82 11.56
N GLN A 28 19.62 20.88 12.71
CA GLN A 28 19.01 20.83 14.03
C GLN A 28 18.73 22.21 14.66
N SER A 29 18.93 23.31 13.94
CA SER A 29 18.82 24.64 14.56
C SER A 29 17.41 24.89 15.13
N GLU A 30 17.35 25.24 16.43
CA GLU A 30 16.10 25.50 17.17
C GLU A 30 15.27 26.67 16.60
N ALA A 31 15.87 27.48 15.72
CA ALA A 31 15.22 28.62 15.09
C ALA A 31 14.34 28.23 13.88
N ALA A 32 14.44 27.00 13.38
CA ALA A 32 13.66 26.56 12.24
C ALA A 32 12.19 26.33 12.66
N THR A 33 11.30 27.13 12.06
CA THR A 33 9.85 27.07 12.26
C THR A 33 9.16 26.15 11.25
N GLU A 34 9.91 25.63 10.29
CA GLU A 34 9.45 24.78 9.19
C GLU A 34 10.35 23.54 9.08
N PRO A 35 9.85 22.41 8.53
CA PRO A 35 10.66 21.22 8.28
C PRO A 35 11.93 21.53 7.46
N VAL A 36 13.07 21.06 7.93
CA VAL A 36 14.33 21.14 7.18
C VAL A 36 14.40 20.00 6.17
N THR A 37 14.53 20.34 4.89
CA THR A 37 14.58 19.37 3.80
C THR A 37 15.98 19.27 3.21
N VAL A 38 16.52 18.06 3.14
CA VAL A 38 17.74 17.70 2.42
C VAL A 38 17.35 17.08 1.09
N PHE A 39 17.62 17.79 -0.01
CA PHE A 39 17.33 17.30 -1.35
C PHE A 39 18.47 16.40 -1.86
N LEU A 40 18.10 15.19 -2.25
CA LEU A 40 18.95 14.23 -2.92
C LEU A 40 18.76 14.35 -4.43
N LYS A 41 19.88 14.44 -5.16
CA LYS A 41 19.86 14.60 -6.61
C LYS A 41 19.40 13.32 -7.31
N LYS A 42 18.38 13.39 -8.16
CA LYS A 42 17.93 12.28 -9.00
C LYS A 42 19.04 11.79 -9.93
N GLY A 43 19.09 10.47 -10.13
CA GLY A 43 20.17 9.79 -10.85
C GLY A 43 21.52 9.74 -10.14
N SER A 44 21.62 10.26 -8.91
CA SER A 44 22.83 10.05 -8.09
C SER A 44 22.85 8.65 -7.49
N VAL A 45 24.06 8.15 -7.26
CA VAL A 45 24.32 6.84 -6.63
C VAL A 45 25.37 7.05 -5.56
N SER A 46 25.09 6.59 -4.34
CA SER A 46 26.01 6.62 -3.20
C SER A 46 26.32 5.21 -2.73
N ASN A 47 27.60 4.90 -2.54
CA ASN A 47 28.06 3.67 -1.90
C ASN A 47 28.25 3.85 -0.38
N ALA A 48 28.13 5.10 0.08
CA ALA A 48 28.19 5.43 1.50
C ALA A 48 26.77 5.38 2.10
N PRO A 49 26.61 4.84 3.32
CA PRO A 49 25.33 4.83 4.01
C PRO A 49 24.90 6.24 4.43
N LEU A 50 23.60 6.50 4.46
CA LEU A 50 23.01 7.66 5.11
C LEU A 50 22.82 7.36 6.60
N ILE A 51 23.75 7.82 7.43
CA ILE A 51 23.72 7.64 8.88
C ILE A 51 23.25 8.95 9.52
N ALA A 52 22.09 8.90 10.18
CA ALA A 52 21.59 10.04 10.94
C ALA A 52 22.53 10.38 12.10
N LYS A 53 22.74 11.69 12.34
CA LYS A 53 23.53 12.20 13.48
C LYS A 53 22.79 13.27 14.29
N GLY A 54 21.50 13.44 14.03
CA GLY A 54 20.66 14.42 14.70
C GLY A 54 19.18 14.13 14.55
N SER A 55 18.39 14.46 15.57
CA SER A 55 16.93 14.40 15.57
C SER A 55 16.32 15.70 15.06
N GLY A 56 15.16 15.60 14.42
CA GLY A 56 14.24 16.73 14.26
C GLY A 56 13.35 16.93 15.50
N SER A 57 12.25 17.65 15.31
CA SER A 57 11.17 17.80 16.28
C SER A 57 9.81 17.58 15.62
N ALA A 58 8.74 17.59 16.42
CA ALA A 58 7.38 17.47 15.90
C ALA A 58 7.01 18.61 14.93
N GLN A 59 7.53 19.82 15.18
CA GLN A 59 7.32 21.00 14.34
C GLN A 59 8.32 21.09 13.19
N ASN A 60 9.56 20.64 13.42
CA ASN A 60 10.65 20.72 12.47
C ASN A 60 11.24 19.32 12.22
N ARG A 61 10.58 18.55 11.36
CA ARG A 61 11.08 17.24 10.92
C ARG A 61 12.26 17.43 9.96
N ILE A 62 13.25 16.54 10.04
CA ILE A 62 14.30 16.46 9.04
C ILE A 62 13.84 15.52 7.93
N VAL A 63 13.75 16.04 6.70
CA VAL A 63 13.20 15.32 5.54
C VAL A 63 14.29 15.10 4.49
N PHE A 64 14.58 13.85 4.15
CA PHE A 64 15.43 13.47 3.03
C PHE A 64 14.53 13.07 1.86
N THR A 65 14.58 13.82 0.76
CA THR A 65 13.69 13.59 -0.40
C THR A 65 14.32 14.09 -1.70
N THR A 66 13.60 13.99 -2.81
CA THR A 66 14.01 14.56 -4.11
C THR A 66 13.31 15.89 -4.37
N HIS A 67 13.96 16.78 -5.11
CA HIS A 67 13.33 18.04 -5.51
C HIS A 67 12.39 17.79 -6.70
N THR A 68 11.21 18.39 -6.70
CA THR A 68 10.17 18.15 -7.74
C THR A 68 10.59 18.62 -9.13
N SER A 69 11.48 19.61 -9.20
CA SER A 69 12.05 20.07 -10.48
C SER A 69 13.23 19.22 -10.97
N ASP A 70 13.66 18.22 -10.20
CA ASP A 70 14.75 17.33 -10.61
C ASP A 70 14.17 16.14 -11.39
N PHE A 71 14.85 15.80 -12.48
CA PHE A 71 14.41 14.80 -13.45
C PHE A 71 15.38 13.62 -13.46
N GLY A 72 14.86 12.40 -13.61
CA GLY A 72 15.63 11.18 -13.62
C GLY A 72 15.09 10.14 -12.65
N PRO A 73 15.79 9.01 -12.48
CA PRO A 73 15.42 8.00 -11.48
C PRO A 73 15.69 8.54 -10.06
N ASN A 74 15.09 7.89 -9.06
CA ASN A 74 15.36 8.22 -7.67
C ASN A 74 16.87 8.07 -7.34
N PRO A 75 17.39 8.87 -6.40
CA PRO A 75 18.74 8.66 -5.86
C PRO A 75 18.85 7.25 -5.29
N ALA A 76 19.97 6.58 -5.56
CA ALA A 76 20.23 5.23 -5.07
C ALA A 76 21.29 5.23 -3.97
N ILE A 77 21.05 4.46 -2.90
CA ILE A 77 22.09 4.05 -1.95
C ILE A 77 22.37 2.57 -2.22
N GLU A 78 23.61 2.25 -2.60
CA GLU A 78 23.97 0.89 -2.99
C GLU A 78 25.08 0.27 -2.14
N ASN A 79 24.99 -1.04 -1.93
CA ASN A 79 26.06 -1.88 -1.36
C ASN A 79 26.52 -1.50 0.06
N ALA A 80 25.75 -0.69 0.78
CA ALA A 80 26.01 -0.38 2.17
C ALA A 80 25.50 -1.50 3.08
N THR A 81 26.23 -1.78 4.17
CA THR A 81 25.81 -2.77 5.17
C THR A 81 24.49 -2.40 5.85
N ASP A 82 24.29 -1.11 6.15
CA ASP A 82 23.04 -0.52 6.63
C ASP A 82 22.83 0.75 5.79
N SER A 83 22.03 0.69 4.72
CA SER A 83 22.00 1.78 3.71
C SER A 83 21.44 3.09 4.27
N ILE A 84 20.38 3.00 5.07
CA ILE A 84 19.90 4.10 5.91
C ILE A 84 19.91 3.63 7.36
N ASP A 85 20.41 4.48 8.26
CA ASP A 85 20.42 4.21 9.69
C ASP A 85 19.98 5.44 10.49
N THR A 86 18.90 5.30 11.28
CA THR A 86 18.42 6.40 12.13
C THR A 86 19.22 6.55 13.42
N ALA A 87 20.07 5.59 13.80
CA ALA A 87 21.04 5.69 14.89
C ALA A 87 20.55 6.30 16.23
N GLY A 88 19.27 6.18 16.59
CA GLY A 88 18.69 6.73 17.83
C GLY A 88 18.19 8.16 17.71
N PHE A 89 17.98 8.63 16.49
CA PHE A 89 17.47 9.96 16.18
C PHE A 89 16.01 9.91 15.73
N ASP A 90 15.28 10.94 16.11
CA ASP A 90 13.82 11.02 16.02
C ASP A 90 13.37 12.01 14.94
N TYR A 91 12.08 11.95 14.58
CA TYR A 91 11.43 12.91 13.67
C TYR A 91 12.11 13.02 12.29
N LEU A 92 12.59 11.88 11.79
CA LEU A 92 13.20 11.77 10.47
C LEU A 92 12.17 11.28 9.44
N THR A 93 12.26 11.80 8.22
CA THR A 93 11.46 11.35 7.08
C THR A 93 12.38 11.02 5.92
N MET A 94 12.25 9.82 5.35
CA MET A 94 13.01 9.34 4.19
C MET A 94 12.03 9.05 3.06
N GLU A 95 12.18 9.74 1.92
CA GLU A 95 11.22 9.65 0.83
C GLU A 95 11.86 9.62 -0.56
N ASN A 96 11.28 8.85 -1.48
CA ASN A 96 11.70 8.82 -2.89
C ASN A 96 13.16 8.38 -3.09
N ILE A 97 13.60 7.34 -2.36
CA ILE A 97 14.97 6.82 -2.39
C ILE A 97 14.95 5.36 -2.85
N GLU A 98 15.84 5.01 -3.77
CA GLU A 98 16.16 3.63 -4.11
C GLU A 98 17.25 3.10 -3.17
N ILE A 99 17.05 1.91 -2.63
CA ILE A 99 18.00 1.25 -1.74
C ILE A 99 18.24 -0.15 -2.29
N ARG A 100 19.48 -0.41 -2.72
CA ARG A 100 19.80 -1.70 -3.32
C ARG A 100 21.08 -2.32 -2.80
N GLY A 101 21.08 -3.63 -2.64
CA GLY A 101 22.26 -4.39 -2.21
C GLY A 101 22.99 -5.02 -3.40
N SER A 102 24.20 -5.53 -3.15
CA SER A 102 24.78 -6.52 -4.04
C SER A 102 24.18 -7.86 -3.64
N PRO A 103 23.41 -8.50 -4.53
CA PRO A 103 22.98 -9.85 -4.26
C PRO A 103 24.23 -10.72 -4.07
N TYR A 104 24.23 -11.59 -3.06
CA TYR A 104 25.26 -12.63 -2.81
C TYR A 104 26.60 -12.24 -2.18
N THR A 105 26.83 -10.99 -1.78
CA THR A 105 28.03 -10.68 -0.96
C THR A 105 27.84 -11.21 0.45
N ALA A 106 28.84 -11.87 1.05
CA ALA A 106 28.74 -12.49 2.38
C ALA A 106 28.45 -11.51 3.56
N SER A 107 28.30 -10.21 3.30
CA SER A 107 27.92 -9.19 4.27
C SER A 107 26.40 -9.08 4.37
N LYS A 108 25.89 -9.17 5.61
CA LYS A 108 24.47 -8.94 5.97
C LYS A 108 24.05 -7.49 5.68
N SER A 109 23.79 -7.16 4.42
CA SER A 109 23.30 -5.84 4.03
C SER A 109 21.83 -5.71 4.42
N ARG A 110 21.47 -4.62 5.08
CA ARG A 110 20.10 -4.21 5.39
C ARG A 110 19.79 -2.94 4.62
N GLY A 111 18.55 -2.79 4.18
CA GLY A 111 18.11 -1.58 3.49
C GLY A 111 18.04 -0.41 4.46
N VAL A 112 16.98 -0.35 5.26
CA VAL A 112 16.79 0.67 6.30
C VAL A 112 16.87 0.04 7.67
N VAL A 113 17.60 0.68 8.59
CA VAL A 113 17.68 0.27 10.00
C VAL A 113 17.19 1.42 10.88
N VAL A 114 16.16 1.13 11.68
CA VAL A 114 15.66 2.04 12.72
C VAL A 114 16.06 1.46 14.07
N ARG A 115 16.88 2.18 14.85
CA ARG A 115 17.49 1.64 16.08
C ARG A 115 17.62 2.60 17.25
N TYR A 116 17.90 2.06 18.44
CA TYR A 116 18.14 2.78 19.70
C TYR A 116 17.01 3.71 20.14
N ASP A 117 15.80 3.18 20.24
CA ASP A 117 14.63 3.93 20.72
C ASP A 117 14.26 5.13 19.82
N SER A 118 14.61 5.08 18.53
CA SER A 118 14.18 6.11 17.56
C SER A 118 12.64 6.16 17.48
N GLU A 119 12.06 7.34 17.58
CA GLU A 119 10.62 7.59 17.50
C GLU A 119 10.26 8.53 16.34
N HIS A 120 9.01 8.44 15.86
CA HIS A 120 8.45 9.34 14.83
C HIS A 120 9.18 9.29 13.48
N ILE A 121 9.61 8.10 13.07
CA ILE A 121 10.26 7.87 11.77
C ILE A 121 9.22 7.67 10.68
N THR A 122 9.43 8.29 9.52
CA THR A 122 8.59 8.08 8.34
C THR A 122 9.45 7.58 7.19
N LEU A 123 9.08 6.43 6.65
CA LEU A 123 9.68 5.80 5.47
C LEU A 123 8.59 5.73 4.40
N ARG A 124 8.72 6.52 3.33
CA ARG A 124 7.65 6.68 2.33
C ARG A 124 8.19 6.56 0.91
N ASN A 125 7.46 5.87 0.03
CA ASN A 125 7.82 5.77 -1.39
C ASN A 125 9.28 5.35 -1.60
N LEU A 126 9.72 4.35 -0.83
CA LEU A 126 11.04 3.76 -0.96
C LEU A 126 10.99 2.59 -1.94
N ASP A 127 12.08 2.37 -2.65
CA ASP A 127 12.28 1.23 -3.54
C ASP A 127 13.44 0.39 -3.01
N ILE A 128 13.15 -0.65 -2.25
CA ILE A 128 14.13 -1.43 -1.50
C ILE A 128 14.26 -2.81 -2.12
N HIS A 129 15.42 -3.13 -2.70
CA HIS A 129 15.59 -4.42 -3.36
C HIS A 129 17.01 -5.00 -3.37
N ASP A 130 17.09 -6.29 -3.71
CA ASP A 130 18.35 -7.04 -3.85
C ASP A 130 19.23 -6.98 -2.57
N ILE A 131 18.58 -7.01 -1.41
CA ILE A 131 19.20 -6.93 -0.08
C ILE A 131 19.48 -8.35 0.45
N ASP A 132 20.65 -8.61 1.06
CA ASP A 132 21.06 -9.95 1.58
C ASP A 132 20.71 -10.17 3.08
N ALA A 133 19.83 -9.34 3.64
CA ALA A 133 19.24 -9.51 4.97
C ALA A 133 17.78 -8.98 5.07
N HIS A 134 17.55 -7.87 5.75
CA HIS A 134 16.21 -7.28 5.93
C HIS A 134 16.05 -6.06 5.05
N GLY A 135 14.89 -5.92 4.39
CA GLY A 135 14.55 -4.68 3.67
C GLY A 135 14.51 -3.48 4.63
N ILE A 136 13.66 -3.57 5.64
CA ILE A 136 13.56 -2.61 6.76
C ILE A 136 13.69 -3.37 8.07
N ALA A 137 14.50 -2.88 9.00
CA ALA A 137 14.76 -3.53 10.29
C ALA A 137 14.65 -2.56 11.47
N PHE A 138 13.70 -2.81 12.38
CA PHE A 138 13.58 -2.16 13.68
C PHE A 138 14.36 -2.96 14.72
N THR A 139 15.55 -2.48 15.12
CA THR A 139 16.48 -3.27 15.94
C THR A 139 17.09 -2.46 17.09
N VAL A 140 17.58 -3.13 18.13
CA VAL A 140 18.50 -2.53 19.11
C VAL A 140 19.89 -3.11 18.86
N LYS A 141 20.93 -2.27 18.79
CA LYS A 141 22.29 -2.78 18.53
C LYS A 141 22.79 -3.56 19.75
N GLY A 142 23.30 -4.76 19.51
CA GLY A 142 24.02 -5.55 20.52
C GLY A 142 23.13 -6.29 21.52
N THR A 143 21.81 -6.16 21.46
CA THR A 143 20.92 -6.99 22.27
C THR A 143 20.61 -8.28 21.52
N PRO A 144 20.69 -9.45 22.18
CA PRO A 144 20.06 -10.67 21.69
C PRO A 144 18.60 -10.37 21.34
N SER A 145 18.18 -10.88 20.19
CA SER A 145 16.81 -10.84 19.64
C SER A 145 15.73 -10.66 20.71
N GLY A 146 15.05 -9.51 20.73
CA GLY A 146 13.83 -9.34 21.53
C GLY A 146 13.59 -7.93 22.07
N GLN A 147 14.62 -7.13 22.35
CA GLN A 147 14.37 -5.72 22.68
C GLN A 147 14.16 -4.95 21.38
N ILE A 148 12.91 -4.55 21.14
CA ILE A 148 12.56 -3.63 20.08
C ILE A 148 12.26 -2.29 20.75
N SER A 149 12.80 -1.23 20.17
CA SER A 149 12.87 0.09 20.79
C SER A 149 12.17 1.17 19.98
N ALA A 150 12.08 1.02 18.66
CA ALA A 150 11.48 2.03 17.82
C ALA A 150 9.98 2.15 18.08
N LYS A 151 9.43 3.37 18.01
CA LYS A 151 7.99 3.62 18.14
C LYS A 151 7.49 4.66 17.15
N ASN A 152 6.16 4.75 17.00
CA ASN A 152 5.51 5.79 16.21
C ASN A 152 6.07 5.85 14.78
N THR A 153 6.40 4.69 14.19
CA THR A 153 6.99 4.64 12.85
C THR A 153 5.92 4.41 11.79
N LEU A 154 5.99 5.19 10.72
CA LEU A 154 5.17 5.02 9.52
C LEU A 154 6.03 4.45 8.39
N VAL A 155 5.63 3.30 7.84
CA VAL A 155 6.18 2.76 6.59
C VAL A 155 5.07 2.73 5.56
N GLU A 156 5.18 3.51 4.50
CA GLU A 156 4.11 3.58 3.51
C GLU A 156 4.53 3.67 2.05
N ASN A 157 3.62 3.20 1.18
CA ASN A 157 3.70 3.33 -0.27
C ASN A 157 5.05 2.86 -0.85
N SER A 158 5.71 1.91 -0.22
CA SER A 158 7.06 1.45 -0.59
C SER A 158 7.01 0.09 -1.27
N ARG A 159 8.01 -0.18 -2.13
CA ARG A 159 8.24 -1.49 -2.75
C ARG A 159 9.42 -2.15 -2.06
N ILE A 160 9.23 -3.38 -1.60
CA ILE A 160 10.25 -4.15 -0.88
C ILE A 160 10.33 -5.53 -1.50
N TYR A 161 11.40 -5.83 -2.24
CA TYR A 161 11.45 -7.07 -3.00
C TYR A 161 12.84 -7.63 -3.25
N ASN A 162 12.93 -8.88 -3.71
CA ASN A 162 14.20 -9.59 -3.86
C ASN A 162 15.04 -9.53 -2.57
N ILE A 163 14.37 -9.66 -1.42
CA ILE A 163 15.05 -9.66 -0.14
C ILE A 163 15.53 -11.09 0.10
N MET A 164 16.82 -11.28 -0.13
CA MET A 164 17.50 -12.55 -0.07
C MET A 164 18.21 -12.69 1.28
N GLY A 165 18.49 -13.92 1.68
CA GLY A 165 19.76 -14.14 2.35
C GLY A 165 19.84 -15.41 3.15
N SER A 166 21.04 -15.66 3.67
CA SER A 166 21.45 -16.97 4.21
C SER A 166 21.02 -17.26 5.65
N ALA A 167 20.43 -16.30 6.36
CA ALA A 167 20.03 -16.52 7.75
C ALA A 167 18.53 -16.85 7.84
N ALA A 168 18.18 -17.69 8.82
CA ALA A 168 16.83 -18.20 9.05
C ALA A 168 15.79 -17.16 9.50
N SER A 169 16.07 -15.86 9.38
CA SER A 169 15.25 -14.80 9.96
C SER A 169 15.33 -13.52 9.14
N HIS A 170 15.24 -13.59 7.82
CA HIS A 170 15.21 -12.40 6.97
C HIS A 170 13.75 -11.95 6.74
N SER A 171 13.52 -10.68 6.42
CA SER A 171 12.15 -10.23 6.15
C SER A 171 12.14 -9.00 5.27
N GLY A 172 11.02 -8.77 4.59
CA GLY A 172 10.77 -7.47 3.96
C GLY A 172 10.82 -6.37 5.01
N ILE A 173 10.01 -6.50 6.04
CA ILE A 173 9.98 -5.63 7.21
C ILE A 173 10.16 -6.49 8.47
N TYR A 174 11.18 -6.20 9.25
CA TYR A 174 11.51 -6.91 10.47
C TYR A 174 11.52 -6.02 11.69
N GLY A 175 11.02 -6.56 12.80
CA GLY A 175 11.06 -5.95 14.12
C GLY A 175 9.67 -5.52 14.57
N GLY A 176 9.56 -5.13 15.83
CA GLY A 176 8.29 -4.85 16.49
C GLY A 176 8.19 -3.47 17.12
N PRO A 177 8.13 -2.42 16.29
CA PRO A 177 8.00 -1.08 16.82
C PRO A 177 6.60 -0.90 17.41
N GLY A 178 6.52 -0.31 18.61
CA GLY A 178 5.24 0.04 19.21
C GLY A 178 4.56 1.16 18.42
N TYR A 179 3.23 1.17 18.34
CA TYR A 179 2.47 2.29 17.74
C TYR A 179 2.84 2.58 16.27
N SER A 180 3.13 1.54 15.49
CA SER A 180 3.57 1.72 14.10
C SER A 180 2.46 1.45 13.10
N ILE A 181 2.57 2.12 11.96
CA ILE A 181 1.64 1.98 10.84
C ILE A 181 2.43 1.51 9.63
N ILE A 182 2.06 0.34 9.10
CA ILE A 182 2.63 -0.22 7.87
C ILE A 182 1.52 -0.25 6.83
N ARG A 183 1.58 0.64 5.82
CA ARG A 183 0.46 0.78 4.87
C ARG A 183 0.79 0.99 3.41
N GLY A 184 -0.05 0.48 2.52
CA GLY A 184 0.09 0.75 1.07
C GLY A 184 1.38 0.19 0.44
N ASN A 185 2.07 -0.73 1.11
CA ASN A 185 3.33 -1.28 0.62
C ASN A 185 3.11 -2.49 -0.28
N ARG A 186 4.05 -2.71 -1.22
CA ARG A 186 4.16 -3.95 -1.99
C ARG A 186 5.37 -4.73 -1.52
N ILE A 187 5.15 -5.92 -0.95
CA ILE A 187 6.23 -6.75 -0.38
C ILE A 187 6.19 -8.12 -1.06
N TYR A 188 7.21 -8.42 -1.87
CA TYR A 188 7.19 -9.64 -2.67
C TYR A 188 8.57 -10.21 -2.93
N ARG A 189 8.65 -11.50 -3.31
CA ARG A 189 9.94 -12.14 -3.57
C ARG A 189 10.89 -12.00 -2.37
N VAL A 190 10.34 -12.21 -1.18
CA VAL A 190 11.10 -12.26 0.07
C VAL A 190 11.37 -13.72 0.40
N CYS A 191 12.60 -14.00 0.79
CA CYS A 191 13.11 -15.33 1.04
C CYS A 191 12.40 -16.10 2.18
N THR A 192 11.90 -15.37 3.17
CA THR A 192 11.22 -15.85 4.38
C THR A 192 9.95 -15.02 4.57
N ASP A 193 9.76 -14.34 5.72
CA ASP A 193 8.51 -13.63 5.99
C ASP A 193 8.47 -12.24 5.36
N ALA A 194 7.32 -11.80 4.87
CA ALA A 194 7.20 -10.43 4.37
C ALA A 194 7.23 -9.41 5.51
N ILE A 195 6.44 -9.62 6.58
CA ILE A 195 6.44 -8.80 7.79
C ILE A 195 6.63 -9.71 9.01
N MET A 196 7.67 -9.48 9.81
CA MET A 196 7.95 -10.29 11.01
C MET A 196 8.31 -9.43 12.22
N GLY A 197 7.76 -9.75 13.40
CA GLY A 197 8.17 -9.14 14.67
C GLY A 197 7.05 -8.82 15.66
N SER A 198 7.36 -8.07 16.71
CA SER A 198 6.41 -7.75 17.81
C SER A 198 5.68 -6.42 17.60
N PHE A 199 4.63 -6.40 16.77
CA PHE A 199 3.91 -5.16 16.43
C PHE A 199 2.86 -4.81 17.50
N ASP A 200 3.30 -4.16 18.57
CA ASP A 200 2.43 -3.75 19.68
C ASP A 200 1.70 -2.44 19.36
N ASN A 201 0.39 -2.39 19.62
CA ASN A 201 -0.48 -1.24 19.36
C ASN A 201 -0.37 -0.69 17.93
N SER A 202 -0.22 -1.59 16.95
CA SER A 202 0.16 -1.23 15.58
C SER A 202 -0.95 -1.52 14.57
N VAL A 203 -0.87 -0.88 13.41
CA VAL A 203 -1.80 -1.06 12.29
C VAL A 203 -1.02 -1.51 11.06
N ILE A 204 -1.47 -2.59 10.42
CA ILE A 204 -0.96 -3.06 9.14
C ILE A 204 -2.10 -3.03 8.14
N GLU A 205 -2.08 -2.09 7.19
CA GLU A 205 -3.23 -1.88 6.30
C GLU A 205 -2.93 -1.62 4.83
N GLY A 206 -3.77 -2.12 3.91
CA GLY A 206 -3.65 -1.77 2.49
C GLY A 206 -2.36 -2.27 1.82
N ASN A 207 -1.69 -3.27 2.38
CA ASN A 207 -0.46 -3.82 1.79
C ASN A 207 -0.78 -4.96 0.83
N GLU A 208 0.02 -5.11 -0.23
CA GLU A 208 0.00 -6.22 -1.18
C GLU A 208 1.23 -7.11 -0.91
N ILE A 209 1.01 -8.39 -0.61
CA ILE A 209 2.06 -9.34 -0.23
C ILE A 209 1.97 -10.62 -1.05
N TYR A 210 3.03 -10.98 -1.76
CA TYR A 210 3.01 -12.15 -2.66
C TYR A 210 4.36 -12.78 -2.97
N GLN A 211 4.34 -14.01 -3.51
CA GLN A 211 5.54 -14.69 -4.03
C GLN A 211 6.69 -14.81 -3.00
N LEU A 212 6.38 -15.30 -1.80
CA LEU A 212 7.36 -15.49 -0.74
C LEU A 212 8.03 -16.87 -0.83
N GLY A 213 9.28 -16.98 -0.36
CA GLY A 213 10.02 -18.24 -0.27
C GLY A 213 10.34 -18.93 -1.59
N LEU A 214 10.37 -18.18 -2.70
CA LEU A 214 10.65 -18.78 -4.01
C LEU A 214 12.08 -19.35 -4.05
N ALA A 215 12.21 -20.59 -4.52
CA ALA A 215 13.51 -21.26 -4.66
C ALA A 215 14.49 -20.51 -5.59
N GLU A 216 13.96 -19.74 -6.56
CA GLU A 216 14.77 -18.93 -7.49
C GLU A 216 15.46 -17.73 -6.83
N LEU A 217 15.07 -17.35 -5.61
CA LEU A 217 15.77 -16.31 -4.83
C LEU A 217 17.13 -16.79 -4.31
N GLY A 218 17.43 -18.07 -4.47
CA GLY A 218 18.75 -18.65 -4.30
C GLY A 218 18.78 -19.82 -3.32
N PRO A 219 19.86 -20.61 -3.33
CA PRO A 219 20.01 -21.79 -2.47
C PRO A 219 20.05 -21.45 -0.97
N LYS A 220 20.23 -20.16 -0.66
CA LYS A 220 20.27 -19.62 0.68
C LYS A 220 18.87 -19.43 1.29
N CYS A 221 17.80 -19.49 0.50
CA CYS A 221 16.47 -19.38 1.05
C CYS A 221 16.08 -20.62 1.83
N PRO A 222 16.02 -20.53 3.17
CA PRO A 222 15.73 -21.68 3.99
C PRO A 222 14.33 -22.16 3.63
N SER A 223 14.12 -23.48 3.64
CA SER A 223 12.79 -24.07 3.38
C SER A 223 11.80 -23.84 4.54
N THR A 224 11.98 -22.78 5.32
CA THR A 224 11.23 -22.51 6.54
C THR A 224 10.13 -21.51 6.24
N HIS A 225 8.89 -21.93 6.51
CA HIS A 225 7.67 -21.14 6.69
C HIS A 225 7.73 -19.66 6.25
N PRO A 226 7.76 -19.34 4.93
CA PRO A 226 7.74 -17.96 4.43
C PRO A 226 6.34 -17.36 4.55
N ASP A 227 5.99 -16.87 5.74
CA ASP A 227 4.66 -16.35 6.05
C ASP A 227 4.50 -14.90 5.57
N ALA A 228 3.32 -14.50 5.13
CA ALA A 228 3.13 -13.10 4.75
C ALA A 228 3.24 -12.17 5.97
N MET A 229 2.73 -12.59 7.12
CA MET A 229 2.93 -11.87 8.38
C MET A 229 3.16 -12.87 9.52
N GLN A 230 4.35 -12.88 10.13
CA GLN A 230 4.64 -13.68 11.35
C GLN A 230 4.88 -12.76 12.55
N LEU A 231 3.84 -12.55 13.36
CA LEU A 231 3.83 -11.47 14.35
C LEU A 231 3.63 -11.97 15.79
N THR A 232 4.13 -11.21 16.76
CA THR A 232 3.92 -11.46 18.20
C THR A 232 3.33 -10.21 18.90
N PRO A 233 2.07 -9.82 18.62
CA PRO A 233 1.54 -8.51 19.01
C PRO A 233 0.82 -8.51 20.37
N GLN A 234 0.93 -7.42 21.14
CA GLN A 234 0.07 -7.15 22.30
C GLN A 234 -1.25 -6.46 21.95
N ASN A 235 -1.33 -5.70 20.87
CA ASN A 235 -2.58 -5.19 20.31
C ASN A 235 -2.33 -4.91 18.82
N ILE A 236 -3.16 -5.39 17.91
CA ILE A 236 -2.94 -5.16 16.48
C ILE A 236 -4.22 -5.08 15.68
N THR A 237 -4.22 -4.21 14.68
CA THR A 237 -5.23 -4.17 13.62
C THR A 237 -4.57 -4.50 12.28
N ILE A 238 -5.05 -5.54 11.61
CA ILE A 238 -4.60 -5.97 10.29
C ILE A 238 -5.78 -5.88 9.33
N ARG A 239 -5.78 -4.91 8.41
CA ARG A 239 -6.95 -4.69 7.56
C ARG A 239 -6.67 -4.27 6.13
N ASN A 240 -7.60 -4.50 5.23
CA ASN A 240 -7.49 -4.06 3.83
C ASN A 240 -6.26 -4.61 3.09
N ASN A 241 -5.60 -5.66 3.58
CA ASN A 241 -4.41 -6.20 2.91
C ASN A 241 -4.81 -7.23 1.83
N PHE A 242 -4.00 -7.33 0.78
CA PHE A 242 -4.13 -8.33 -0.27
C PHE A 242 -2.94 -9.29 -0.23
N LEU A 243 -3.20 -10.52 0.18
CA LEU A 243 -2.19 -11.57 0.36
C LEU A 243 -2.42 -12.67 -0.66
N HIS A 244 -1.47 -12.88 -1.58
CA HIS A 244 -1.68 -13.87 -2.63
C HIS A 244 -0.42 -14.61 -3.07
N ASP A 245 -0.61 -15.79 -3.69
CA ASP A 245 0.49 -16.60 -4.24
C ASP A 245 1.62 -16.82 -3.24
N LEU A 246 1.23 -17.18 -2.02
CA LEU A 246 2.17 -17.47 -0.94
C LEU A 246 2.64 -18.92 -1.06
N LEU A 247 3.69 -19.28 -0.31
CA LEU A 247 4.11 -20.67 -0.16
C LEU A 247 3.82 -21.24 1.25
N SER A 248 3.30 -20.40 2.15
CA SER A 248 3.08 -20.70 3.57
C SER A 248 1.81 -20.00 4.11
N GLN A 249 1.80 -19.59 5.37
CA GLN A 249 0.66 -18.94 6.00
C GLN A 249 0.47 -17.49 5.51
N GLY A 250 -0.77 -17.01 5.55
CA GLY A 250 -1.09 -15.60 5.30
C GLY A 250 -0.70 -14.75 6.51
N ILE A 251 -1.52 -14.82 7.56
CA ILE A 251 -1.25 -14.17 8.85
C ILE A 251 -0.98 -15.28 9.86
N PHE A 252 0.16 -15.22 10.54
CA PHE A 252 0.54 -16.08 11.65
C PHE A 252 0.88 -15.23 12.87
N LEU A 253 -0.02 -15.24 13.86
CA LEU A 253 0.17 -14.56 15.14
C LEU A 253 0.58 -15.59 16.18
N GLU A 254 1.68 -15.36 16.90
CA GLU A 254 2.08 -16.25 17.99
C GLU A 254 2.54 -15.51 19.24
N SER A 255 2.20 -16.08 20.41
CA SER A 255 2.64 -15.55 21.70
C SER A 255 4.06 -16.03 22.02
N TYR A 256 5.09 -15.54 21.31
CA TYR A 256 6.48 -15.99 21.52
C TYR A 256 7.12 -15.31 22.75
N GLY A 257 7.02 -15.95 23.91
CA GLY A 257 7.57 -15.45 25.19
C GLY A 257 6.85 -14.23 25.77
N ARG A 258 5.73 -13.81 25.16
CA ARG A 258 4.96 -12.62 25.54
C ARG A 258 3.48 -12.87 25.37
N PRO A 259 2.63 -12.25 26.20
CA PRO A 259 1.19 -12.37 26.02
C PRO A 259 0.73 -11.55 24.81
N MET A 260 -0.33 -12.00 24.14
CA MET A 260 -1.00 -11.26 23.05
C MET A 260 -2.29 -10.65 23.60
N GLY A 261 -2.62 -9.42 23.23
CA GLY A 261 -3.87 -8.76 23.65
C GLY A 261 -4.88 -8.67 22.51
N ASN A 262 -5.45 -7.49 22.29
CA ASN A 262 -6.56 -7.31 21.34
C ASN A 262 -6.11 -7.47 19.88
N ILE A 263 -6.74 -8.38 19.16
CA ILE A 263 -6.43 -8.68 17.76
C ILE A 263 -7.66 -8.38 16.91
N GLU A 264 -7.50 -7.53 15.90
CA GLU A 264 -8.51 -7.30 14.86
C GLU A 264 -7.92 -7.61 13.48
N ILE A 265 -8.59 -8.50 12.73
CA ILE A 265 -8.23 -8.87 11.36
C ILE A 265 -9.46 -8.67 10.49
N SER A 266 -9.49 -7.59 9.71
CA SER A 266 -10.70 -7.19 8.98
C SER A 266 -10.48 -6.85 7.51
N ASN A 267 -11.44 -7.20 6.64
CA ASN A 267 -11.45 -6.73 5.26
C ASN A 267 -10.19 -7.09 4.43
N ASN A 268 -9.51 -8.19 4.77
CA ASN A 268 -8.34 -8.68 4.02
C ASN A 268 -8.77 -9.70 2.94
N ILE A 269 -7.96 -9.81 1.91
CA ILE A 269 -8.14 -10.74 0.80
C ILE A 269 -6.99 -11.75 0.79
N PHE A 270 -7.33 -13.03 0.71
CA PHE A 270 -6.37 -14.13 0.65
C PHE A 270 -6.63 -14.96 -0.61
N ILE A 271 -5.64 -15.09 -1.49
CA ILE A 271 -5.77 -15.85 -2.74
C ILE A 271 -4.60 -16.80 -2.87
N ASN A 272 -4.87 -18.10 -3.06
CA ASN A 272 -3.80 -19.09 -3.28
C ASN A 272 -2.76 -19.06 -2.13
N VAL A 273 -3.25 -19.28 -0.90
CA VAL A 273 -2.43 -19.37 0.32
C VAL A 273 -2.28 -20.85 0.69
N PRO A 274 -1.19 -21.52 0.30
CA PRO A 274 -1.00 -22.94 0.50
C PRO A 274 -0.40 -23.20 1.88
N SER A 275 -0.99 -24.13 2.63
CA SER A 275 -0.40 -24.97 3.69
C SER A 275 -1.44 -25.36 4.75
N GLY A 276 -1.23 -26.51 5.39
CA GLY A 276 -2.10 -27.07 6.44
C GLY A 276 -2.23 -26.26 7.73
N ARG A 277 -1.91 -24.96 7.74
CA ARG A 277 -1.99 -24.04 8.88
C ARG A 277 -2.87 -22.82 8.67
N GLY A 278 -3.36 -22.58 7.45
CA GLY A 278 -4.45 -21.66 7.13
C GLY A 278 -4.06 -20.23 6.73
N ALA A 279 -5.05 -19.49 6.21
CA ALA A 279 -4.90 -18.08 5.83
C ALA A 279 -4.68 -17.18 7.06
N ILE A 280 -5.36 -17.49 8.16
CA ILE A 280 -5.21 -16.82 9.46
C ILE A 280 -4.90 -17.85 10.52
N ASN A 281 -3.76 -17.74 11.17
CA ASN A 281 -3.33 -18.63 12.23
C ASN A 281 -2.99 -17.81 13.48
N ILE A 282 -3.64 -18.14 14.59
CA ILE A 282 -3.42 -17.50 15.88
C ILE A 282 -3.06 -18.60 16.87
N LYS A 283 -1.82 -18.58 17.32
CA LYS A 283 -1.22 -19.62 18.13
C LYS A 283 -0.81 -19.08 19.49
N GLU A 284 -1.35 -19.68 20.53
CA GLU A 284 -0.80 -19.55 21.86
C GLU A 284 0.39 -20.53 22.01
N ALA A 285 1.61 -20.01 22.17
CA ALA A 285 2.81 -20.82 22.32
C ALA A 285 2.91 -21.46 23.73
N ASN A 286 3.83 -22.41 23.88
CA ASN A 286 3.91 -23.31 25.04
C ASN A 286 4.48 -22.73 26.33
N ASP A 287 4.89 -21.45 26.39
CA ASP A 287 5.49 -20.93 27.61
C ASP A 287 4.43 -20.45 28.60
N ARG A 288 4.69 -20.71 29.89
CA ARG A 288 3.70 -20.55 30.97
C ARG A 288 3.13 -19.14 31.12
N ASN A 289 3.77 -18.12 30.55
CA ASN A 289 3.37 -16.71 30.69
C ASN A 289 2.80 -16.11 29.39
N ASN A 290 2.59 -16.91 28.33
CA ASN A 290 2.25 -16.41 27.01
C ASN A 290 0.76 -16.54 26.73
N HIS A 291 -0.07 -15.86 27.52
CA HIS A 291 -1.52 -15.91 27.37
C HIS A 291 -2.02 -14.99 26.27
N ILE A 292 -3.12 -15.37 25.62
CA ILE A 292 -3.92 -14.43 24.82
C ILE A 292 -4.99 -13.85 25.75
N PHE A 293 -4.98 -12.55 25.95
CA PHE A 293 -5.94 -11.80 26.74
C PHE A 293 -6.75 -10.85 25.86
N GLY A 294 -7.89 -10.36 26.34
CA GLY A 294 -8.73 -9.45 25.57
C GLY A 294 -9.55 -10.18 24.49
N TYR A 295 -9.70 -9.57 23.32
CA TYR A 295 -10.54 -10.11 22.25
C TYR A 295 -9.79 -10.45 20.96
N ILE A 296 -10.36 -11.38 20.20
CA ILE A 296 -9.99 -11.67 18.82
C ILE A 296 -11.18 -11.40 17.92
N ARG A 297 -11.04 -10.53 16.92
CA ARG A 297 -12.08 -10.23 15.93
C ARG A 297 -11.55 -10.50 14.54
N VAL A 298 -12.20 -11.41 13.83
CA VAL A 298 -11.89 -11.75 12.43
C VAL A 298 -13.13 -11.50 11.60
N MET A 299 -13.11 -10.43 10.80
CA MET A 299 -14.33 -9.88 10.21
C MET A 299 -14.17 -9.56 8.72
N ASN A 300 -15.18 -9.87 7.92
CA ASN A 300 -15.26 -9.36 6.55
C ASN A 300 -14.09 -9.74 5.62
N ASN A 301 -13.41 -10.85 5.87
CA ASN A 301 -12.30 -11.31 5.02
C ASN A 301 -12.82 -12.18 3.87
N SER A 302 -12.16 -12.12 2.71
CA SER A 302 -12.43 -13.00 1.56
C SER A 302 -11.26 -13.93 1.30
N ILE A 303 -11.52 -15.23 1.21
CA ILE A 303 -10.47 -16.25 1.06
C ILE A 303 -10.82 -17.17 -0.12
N SER A 304 -9.94 -17.28 -1.11
CA SER A 304 -10.07 -18.24 -2.21
C SER A 304 -8.78 -19.05 -2.39
N ARG A 305 -8.91 -20.33 -2.74
CA ARG A 305 -7.79 -21.26 -2.95
C ARG A 305 -6.83 -21.39 -1.77
N GLY A 306 -7.29 -21.14 -0.55
CA GLY A 306 -6.54 -21.43 0.67
C GLY A 306 -6.75 -22.87 1.13
N SER A 307 -5.78 -23.48 1.80
CA SER A 307 -5.96 -24.84 2.34
C SER A 307 -6.71 -24.89 3.67
N SER A 308 -6.66 -23.87 4.52
CA SER A 308 -7.54 -23.71 5.68
C SER A 308 -7.88 -22.24 5.86
N VAL A 309 -9.04 -21.92 6.45
CA VAL A 309 -9.47 -20.52 6.63
C VAL A 309 -8.79 -19.89 7.84
N MET A 310 -9.07 -20.43 9.02
CA MET A 310 -8.56 -19.90 10.26
C MET A 310 -8.24 -21.03 11.25
N THR A 311 -7.18 -20.87 12.02
CA THR A 311 -6.84 -21.77 13.12
C THR A 311 -6.44 -20.95 14.34
N LEU A 312 -7.32 -20.91 15.34
CA LEU A 312 -7.02 -20.43 16.69
C LEU A 312 -6.71 -21.65 17.54
N TYR A 313 -5.50 -21.78 18.07
CA TYR A 313 -5.14 -22.93 18.89
C TYR A 313 -4.07 -22.61 19.91
N SER A 314 -3.97 -23.47 20.90
CA SER A 314 -2.87 -23.48 21.85
C SER A 314 -2.08 -24.76 21.67
N THR A 315 -0.76 -24.65 21.61
CA THR A 315 0.08 -25.85 21.67
C THR A 315 0.13 -26.44 23.07
N ARG A 316 -0.37 -25.71 24.08
CA ARG A 316 -0.35 -26.18 25.47
C ARG A 316 -1.39 -27.27 25.62
N ASN A 317 -0.92 -28.47 25.96
CA ASN A 317 -1.79 -29.53 26.46
C ASN A 317 -2.14 -29.31 27.94
N THR A 318 -2.42 -28.05 28.33
CA THR A 318 -2.84 -27.70 29.69
C THR A 318 -4.27 -27.16 29.66
N PRO A 319 -5.09 -27.46 30.69
CA PRO A 319 -6.47 -26.98 30.79
C PRO A 319 -6.64 -25.46 30.79
N ASP A 320 -5.58 -24.69 31.03
CA ASP A 320 -5.61 -23.22 31.08
C ASP A 320 -5.30 -22.54 29.73
N SER A 321 -5.22 -23.31 28.64
CA SER A 321 -5.07 -22.70 27.31
C SER A 321 -6.28 -21.86 26.92
N LEU A 322 -6.02 -20.66 26.37
CA LEU A 322 -7.03 -19.68 25.93
C LEU A 322 -8.00 -19.22 27.03
N SER A 323 -7.66 -19.38 28.32
CA SER A 323 -8.58 -19.11 29.42
C SER A 323 -8.85 -17.63 29.71
N GLU A 324 -8.05 -16.74 29.14
CA GLU A 324 -8.08 -15.29 29.39
C GLU A 324 -8.67 -14.50 28.20
N LEU A 325 -9.18 -15.19 27.18
CA LEU A 325 -9.90 -14.57 26.08
C LEU A 325 -11.31 -14.17 26.52
N ASP A 326 -11.59 -12.87 26.45
CA ASP A 326 -12.90 -12.28 26.75
C ASP A 326 -13.92 -12.66 25.67
N GLU A 327 -13.51 -12.56 24.41
CA GLU A 327 -14.40 -12.74 23.26
C GLU A 327 -13.62 -13.14 21.99
N VAL A 328 -14.23 -14.05 21.21
CA VAL A 328 -13.81 -14.33 19.83
C VAL A 328 -14.98 -14.03 18.91
N VAL A 329 -14.83 -13.03 18.02
CA VAL A 329 -15.81 -12.67 17.00
C VAL A 329 -15.33 -13.15 15.64
N PHE A 330 -16.18 -13.88 14.94
CA PHE A 330 -15.93 -14.38 13.59
C PHE A 330 -17.15 -14.09 12.71
N LYS A 331 -17.14 -12.96 12.02
CA LYS A 331 -18.32 -12.43 11.31
C LYS A 331 -18.05 -12.01 9.87
N ASN A 332 -19.06 -12.14 9.00
CA ASN A 332 -19.00 -11.66 7.61
C ASN A 332 -17.82 -12.22 6.79
N ASN A 333 -17.25 -13.37 7.13
CA ASN A 333 -16.15 -13.93 6.35
C ASN A 333 -16.69 -14.80 5.20
N ALA A 334 -16.12 -14.63 4.01
CA ALA A 334 -16.47 -15.41 2.83
C ALA A 334 -15.29 -16.28 2.39
N TRP A 335 -15.50 -17.59 2.23
CA TRP A 335 -14.45 -18.45 1.68
C TRP A 335 -14.93 -19.41 0.60
N GLY A 336 -14.05 -19.63 -0.38
CA GLY A 336 -14.29 -20.53 -1.52
C GLY A 336 -14.51 -21.98 -1.10
N ALA A 337 -15.18 -22.75 -1.96
CA ALA A 337 -15.52 -24.15 -1.68
C ALA A 337 -14.29 -25.06 -1.54
N GLU A 338 -13.16 -24.63 -2.10
CA GLU A 338 -11.86 -25.30 -2.08
C GLU A 338 -11.11 -25.18 -0.76
N THR A 339 -11.54 -24.32 0.16
CA THR A 339 -10.84 -24.12 1.43
C THR A 339 -11.29 -25.11 2.51
N ARG A 340 -10.34 -25.66 3.29
CA ARG A 340 -10.69 -26.46 4.46
C ARG A 340 -11.15 -25.57 5.61
N GLY A 341 -11.71 -26.24 6.61
CA GLY A 341 -12.43 -25.69 7.74
C GLY A 341 -11.76 -24.62 8.59
N VAL A 342 -12.51 -24.17 9.60
CA VAL A 342 -12.02 -23.29 10.68
C VAL A 342 -11.78 -24.14 11.93
N GLN A 343 -10.81 -23.77 12.75
CA GLN A 343 -10.58 -24.36 14.06
C GLN A 343 -10.50 -23.30 15.16
N PHE A 344 -11.28 -23.50 16.22
CA PHE A 344 -11.30 -22.72 17.45
C PHE A 344 -10.95 -23.61 18.65
N GLY A 345 -9.71 -23.49 19.11
CA GLY A 345 -9.14 -24.24 20.23
C GLY A 345 -8.77 -25.69 19.89
N THR A 346 -8.21 -26.37 20.90
CA THR A 346 -7.95 -27.81 20.92
C THR A 346 -8.89 -28.48 21.92
N SER A 347 -8.88 -29.81 22.01
CA SER A 347 -9.74 -30.56 22.94
C SER A 347 -9.57 -30.17 24.41
N ASN A 348 -8.46 -29.52 24.76
CA ASN A 348 -8.13 -29.12 26.14
C ASN A 348 -8.34 -27.62 26.40
N SER A 349 -8.83 -26.85 25.42
CA SER A 349 -9.07 -25.41 25.59
C SER A 349 -10.27 -25.14 26.50
N LYS A 350 -10.20 -24.10 27.34
CA LYS A 350 -11.35 -23.64 28.15
C LYS A 350 -12.51 -23.18 27.26
N SER A 351 -13.66 -22.88 27.88
CA SER A 351 -14.77 -22.20 27.21
C SER A 351 -14.31 -20.92 26.54
N ILE A 352 -14.37 -20.91 25.22
CA ILE A 352 -14.21 -19.71 24.39
C ILE A 352 -15.60 -19.08 24.26
N ASN A 353 -15.73 -17.79 24.58
CA ASN A 353 -16.93 -17.02 24.26
C ASN A 353 -16.91 -16.66 22.77
N LEU A 354 -17.34 -17.62 21.95
CA LEU A 354 -17.33 -17.50 20.49
C LEU A 354 -18.66 -16.91 19.98
N ILE A 355 -18.54 -15.86 19.18
CA ILE A 355 -19.60 -15.27 18.37
C ILE A 355 -19.26 -15.50 16.89
N SER A 356 -19.90 -16.47 16.26
CA SER A 356 -19.79 -16.74 14.82
C SER A 356 -21.11 -16.37 14.15
N ASN A 357 -21.14 -15.50 13.14
CA ASN A 357 -22.37 -15.22 12.38
C ASN A 357 -22.11 -14.66 10.97
N ASN A 358 -23.09 -14.77 10.08
CA ASN A 358 -23.07 -14.19 8.73
C ASN A 358 -21.84 -14.63 7.91
N ASN A 359 -21.40 -15.88 8.01
CA ASN A 359 -20.26 -16.38 7.25
C ASN A 359 -20.71 -17.20 6.04
N ILE A 360 -19.98 -17.15 4.92
CA ILE A 360 -20.10 -18.16 3.85
C ILE A 360 -19.06 -19.25 4.12
N ILE A 361 -19.55 -20.41 4.53
CA ILE A 361 -18.77 -21.59 4.86
C ILE A 361 -18.75 -22.52 3.63
N GLY A 362 -17.58 -22.69 3.02
CA GLY A 362 -17.32 -23.69 1.98
C GLY A 362 -17.43 -25.15 2.47
N ASN A 363 -16.86 -26.12 1.74
CA ASN A 363 -17.03 -27.56 2.03
C ASN A 363 -16.22 -28.09 3.25
N GLY A 364 -15.73 -27.20 4.12
CA GLY A 364 -14.94 -27.55 5.30
C GLY A 364 -15.77 -27.87 6.54
N SER A 365 -15.12 -28.33 7.60
CA SER A 365 -15.73 -28.44 8.94
C SER A 365 -15.43 -27.20 9.79
N MET A 366 -16.33 -26.84 10.68
CA MET A 366 -16.00 -25.92 11.77
C MET A 366 -15.57 -26.77 12.95
N ASN A 367 -14.42 -26.50 13.56
CA ASN A 367 -13.91 -27.26 14.69
C ASN A 367 -13.97 -26.38 15.92
N LEU A 368 -14.62 -26.83 16.99
CA LEU A 368 -14.61 -26.15 18.28
C LEU A 368 -14.15 -27.15 19.33
N LYS A 369 -13.05 -26.81 19.99
CA LYS A 369 -12.40 -27.65 21.03
C LYS A 369 -12.17 -29.09 20.56
N GLY A 370 -11.59 -29.24 19.38
CA GLY A 370 -11.28 -30.55 18.79
C GLY A 370 -12.50 -31.36 18.30
N THR A 371 -13.73 -30.85 18.46
CA THR A 371 -14.93 -31.46 17.89
C THR A 371 -15.21 -30.84 16.53
N ALA A 372 -15.31 -31.66 15.49
CA ALA A 372 -15.60 -31.24 14.13
C ALA A 372 -17.11 -31.23 13.88
N TYR A 373 -17.63 -30.09 13.43
CA TYR A 373 -19.01 -29.88 13.01
C TYR A 373 -19.04 -29.80 11.49
N THR A 374 -19.86 -30.62 10.86
CA THR A 374 -19.91 -30.76 9.39
C THR A 374 -21.21 -30.27 8.78
N THR A 375 -22.17 -29.87 9.61
CA THR A 375 -23.44 -29.29 9.20
C THR A 375 -23.68 -27.96 9.94
N LEU A 376 -24.49 -27.09 9.33
CA LEU A 376 -24.89 -25.82 9.94
C LEU A 376 -25.68 -26.05 11.24
N GLU A 377 -26.58 -27.03 11.27
CA GLU A 377 -27.44 -27.31 12.42
C GLU A 377 -26.62 -27.77 13.64
N ASP A 378 -25.65 -28.67 13.44
CA ASP A 378 -24.76 -29.11 14.52
C ASP A 378 -23.91 -27.95 15.04
N TRP A 379 -23.42 -27.11 14.13
CA TRP A 379 -22.63 -25.93 14.49
C TRP A 379 -23.44 -24.90 15.27
N GLN A 380 -24.64 -24.55 14.80
CA GLN A 380 -25.58 -23.68 15.51
C GLN A 380 -25.90 -24.23 16.89
N SER A 381 -26.18 -25.53 16.99
CA SER A 381 -26.46 -26.21 18.26
C SER A 381 -25.28 -26.11 19.24
N ALA A 382 -24.05 -26.28 18.75
CA ALA A 382 -22.84 -26.13 19.55
C ALA A 382 -22.62 -24.72 20.10
N LEU A 383 -23.13 -23.70 19.41
CA LEU A 383 -23.09 -22.30 19.83
C LEU A 383 -24.25 -21.88 20.74
N GLY A 384 -25.12 -22.82 21.14
CA GLY A 384 -26.30 -22.55 21.96
C GLY A 384 -27.58 -22.25 21.17
N GLY A 385 -27.56 -22.50 19.85
CA GLY A 385 -28.67 -22.23 18.94
C GLY A 385 -28.82 -20.74 18.59
N CYS A 386 -29.87 -20.46 17.82
CA CYS A 386 -30.14 -19.13 17.29
C CYS A 386 -30.75 -18.12 18.28
N GLN A 387 -31.12 -18.57 19.48
CA GLN A 387 -31.87 -17.76 20.43
C GLN A 387 -30.92 -17.10 21.43
N GLY A 388 -30.73 -15.78 21.33
CA GLY A 388 -30.20 -14.94 22.41
C GLY A 388 -28.78 -14.37 22.23
N LYS A 389 -27.96 -14.87 21.30
CA LYS A 389 -26.62 -14.32 21.00
C LYS A 389 -26.40 -13.93 19.52
N GLU A 390 -27.43 -14.09 18.68
CA GLU A 390 -27.31 -14.01 17.22
C GLU A 390 -26.25 -14.98 16.64
N ASN A 391 -25.91 -16.05 17.34
CA ASN A 391 -24.87 -16.97 16.87
C ASN A 391 -25.37 -17.79 15.66
N ASP A 392 -24.74 -17.53 14.52
CA ASP A 392 -24.74 -18.29 13.28
C ASP A 392 -26.09 -18.49 12.57
N CYS A 393 -27.07 -17.65 12.85
CA CYS A 393 -28.41 -17.75 12.22
C CYS A 393 -28.46 -17.33 10.77
N LYS A 394 -27.46 -16.57 10.32
CA LYS A 394 -27.39 -16.03 8.95
C LYS A 394 -26.20 -16.56 8.16
N SER A 395 -25.46 -17.52 8.71
CA SER A 395 -24.37 -18.17 7.99
C SER A 395 -24.91 -19.15 6.96
N HIS A 396 -24.12 -19.35 5.91
CA HIS A 396 -24.46 -20.21 4.79
C HIS A 396 -23.42 -21.32 4.66
N TRP A 397 -23.84 -22.58 4.80
CA TRP A 397 -22.94 -23.73 4.89
C TRP A 397 -22.88 -24.57 3.62
N ALA A 398 -21.68 -25.07 3.29
CA ALA A 398 -21.38 -25.78 2.04
C ALA A 398 -21.88 -25.01 0.82
N LYS A 399 -21.75 -23.68 0.85
CA LYS A 399 -22.12 -22.78 -0.24
C LYS A 399 -20.88 -22.10 -0.80
N SER A 400 -20.91 -21.86 -2.10
CA SER A 400 -19.93 -20.98 -2.73
C SER A 400 -20.36 -19.53 -2.49
N PRO A 401 -19.43 -18.62 -2.19
CA PRO A 401 -19.69 -17.17 -2.18
C PRO A 401 -19.94 -16.62 -3.59
N GLN A 402 -19.82 -17.44 -4.64
CA GLN A 402 -19.97 -17.05 -6.04
C GLN A 402 -19.07 -15.87 -6.41
N PHE A 403 -17.79 -16.01 -6.09
CA PHE A 403 -16.76 -15.10 -6.57
C PHE A 403 -16.72 -15.06 -8.10
N ILE A 404 -16.35 -13.92 -8.70
CA ILE A 404 -16.19 -13.77 -10.15
C ILE A 404 -15.24 -14.85 -10.69
N SER A 405 -14.10 -15.03 -10.01
CA SER A 405 -13.17 -16.12 -10.27
C SER A 405 -12.37 -16.46 -9.01
N PRO A 406 -11.58 -17.55 -8.99
CA PRO A 406 -10.75 -17.86 -7.83
C PRO A 406 -9.60 -16.85 -7.56
N ILE A 407 -9.31 -15.96 -8.51
CA ILE A 407 -8.33 -14.86 -8.33
C ILE A 407 -9.03 -13.49 -8.23
N ASP A 408 -10.35 -13.48 -8.36
CA ASP A 408 -11.21 -12.30 -8.30
C ASP A 408 -12.36 -12.56 -7.35
N VAL A 409 -12.17 -12.18 -6.09
CA VAL A 409 -13.11 -12.45 -5.00
C VAL A 409 -14.25 -11.42 -4.89
N HIS A 410 -14.46 -10.58 -5.92
CA HIS A 410 -15.71 -9.83 -6.04
C HIS A 410 -16.89 -10.79 -6.21
N LEU A 411 -18.08 -10.37 -5.77
CA LEU A 411 -19.28 -11.19 -5.83
C LEU A 411 -19.95 -11.13 -7.22
N GLN A 412 -20.44 -12.27 -7.70
CA GLN A 412 -21.33 -12.32 -8.86
C GLN A 412 -22.76 -11.97 -8.47
N ALA A 413 -23.54 -11.49 -9.44
CA ALA A 413 -24.98 -11.29 -9.28
C ALA A 413 -25.66 -12.59 -8.82
N GLY A 414 -26.51 -12.50 -7.80
CA GLY A 414 -27.21 -13.65 -7.22
C GLY A 414 -26.47 -14.37 -6.09
N SER A 415 -25.26 -13.92 -5.74
CA SER A 415 -24.55 -14.43 -4.57
C SER A 415 -25.37 -14.27 -3.29
N MET A 416 -25.40 -15.33 -2.48
CA MET A 416 -25.99 -15.31 -1.15
C MET A 416 -25.21 -14.42 -0.16
N ALA A 417 -23.99 -14.02 -0.51
CA ALA A 417 -23.23 -13.04 0.27
C ALA A 417 -23.86 -11.64 0.17
N ILE A 418 -24.59 -11.34 -0.89
CA ILE A 418 -25.15 -10.00 -1.15
C ILE A 418 -26.29 -9.70 -0.16
N ASN A 419 -26.19 -8.58 0.56
CA ASN A 419 -27.07 -8.14 1.65
C ASN A 419 -27.19 -9.17 2.80
N GLY A 420 -26.27 -10.14 2.85
CA GLY A 420 -26.28 -11.23 3.82
C GLY A 420 -25.47 -10.94 5.09
N GLY A 421 -24.70 -9.85 5.11
CA GLY A 421 -23.78 -9.47 6.17
C GLY A 421 -24.45 -8.78 7.37
N ALA A 422 -23.77 -8.84 8.52
CA ALA A 422 -24.05 -7.98 9.65
C ALA A 422 -23.53 -6.56 9.39
N ASP A 423 -24.19 -5.55 9.98
CA ASP A 423 -23.68 -4.18 9.98
C ASP A 423 -22.42 -4.10 10.86
N LEU A 424 -21.31 -3.69 10.26
CA LEU A 424 -20.01 -3.52 10.92
C LEU A 424 -19.54 -2.05 10.88
N SER A 425 -20.47 -1.10 10.72
CA SER A 425 -20.17 0.34 10.63
C SER A 425 -19.44 0.93 11.84
N GLU A 426 -19.48 0.24 12.99
CA GLU A 426 -18.66 0.56 14.16
C GLU A 426 -17.15 0.40 13.91
N TYR A 427 -16.75 -0.54 13.03
CA TYR A 427 -15.36 -0.91 12.78
C TYR A 427 -14.78 -0.22 11.54
N PHE A 428 -15.56 -0.16 10.45
CA PHE A 428 -15.18 0.48 9.19
C PHE A 428 -16.43 0.79 8.35
N SER A 429 -16.31 1.65 7.34
CA SER A 429 -17.46 2.13 6.54
C SER A 429 -17.33 1.88 5.03
N ALA A 430 -16.21 1.31 4.58
CA ALA A 430 -15.95 1.04 3.17
C ALA A 430 -15.33 -0.36 2.98
N ASP A 431 -15.52 -0.93 1.80
CA ASP A 431 -14.94 -2.20 1.39
C ASP A 431 -13.46 -2.07 0.98
N ASN A 432 -12.85 -3.16 0.50
CA ASN A 432 -11.44 -3.17 0.13
C ASN A 432 -11.10 -2.25 -1.07
N ASN A 433 -12.06 -1.94 -1.95
CA ASN A 433 -11.90 -0.96 -3.04
C ASN A 433 -12.19 0.48 -2.60
N GLY A 434 -12.54 0.71 -1.34
CA GLY A 434 -13.04 2.00 -0.87
C GLY A 434 -14.50 2.28 -1.23
N THR A 435 -15.25 1.28 -1.72
CA THR A 435 -16.69 1.41 -1.96
C THR A 435 -17.41 1.57 -0.61
N PRO A 436 -18.22 2.63 -0.41
CA PRO A 436 -18.98 2.81 0.83
C PRO A 436 -19.93 1.64 1.09
N ARG A 437 -20.18 1.29 2.35
CA ARG A 437 -21.12 0.23 2.75
C ARG A 437 -22.31 0.78 3.55
N PRO A 438 -23.50 0.19 3.41
CA PRO A 438 -23.89 -0.79 2.38
C PRO A 438 -24.20 -0.11 1.03
N GLN A 439 -24.10 -0.82 -0.09
CA GLN A 439 -24.64 -0.37 -1.38
C GLN A 439 -26.05 -0.90 -1.65
N GLY A 440 -26.52 -1.88 -0.86
CA GLY A 440 -27.85 -2.47 -0.95
C GLY A 440 -28.68 -2.31 0.34
N ALA A 441 -29.58 -3.27 0.56
CA ALA A 441 -30.43 -3.34 1.76
C ALA A 441 -29.65 -3.72 3.03
N GLY A 442 -28.45 -4.28 2.88
CA GLY A 442 -27.59 -4.68 3.97
C GLY A 442 -26.15 -4.79 3.49
N TRP A 443 -25.25 -5.06 4.42
CA TRP A 443 -23.85 -5.32 4.10
C TRP A 443 -23.70 -6.64 3.35
N ASP A 444 -22.68 -6.72 2.50
CA ASP A 444 -22.29 -7.98 1.90
C ASP A 444 -21.30 -8.76 2.77
N ILE A 445 -21.38 -10.10 2.72
CA ILE A 445 -20.43 -10.99 3.37
C ILE A 445 -19.13 -11.03 2.53
N GLY A 446 -18.00 -10.70 3.16
CA GLY A 446 -16.66 -10.73 2.55
C GLY A 446 -16.11 -9.35 2.24
N ALA A 447 -14.89 -9.29 1.73
CA ALA A 447 -14.09 -8.06 1.63
C ALA A 447 -14.61 -7.03 0.62
N TYR A 448 -15.50 -7.41 -0.29
CA TYR A 448 -16.07 -6.53 -1.32
C TYR A 448 -17.58 -6.34 -1.15
N GLU A 449 -18.05 -5.16 -1.52
CA GLU A 449 -19.47 -4.83 -1.61
C GLU A 449 -19.93 -4.91 -3.07
N TYR A 450 -21.01 -5.63 -3.33
CA TYR A 450 -21.66 -5.74 -4.62
C TYR A 450 -22.61 -4.56 -4.84
N TYR A 451 -22.54 -3.96 -6.02
CA TYR A 451 -23.57 -3.04 -6.49
C TYR A 451 -23.82 -3.20 -7.98
N ALA A 452 -25.09 -3.05 -8.36
CA ALA A 452 -25.51 -3.11 -9.75
C ALA A 452 -24.95 -1.91 -10.50
N GLY A 453 -23.94 -2.13 -11.34
CA GLY A 453 -23.26 -1.07 -12.08
C GLY A 453 -21.74 -1.09 -11.97
N LEU A 454 -21.16 -1.96 -11.13
CA LEU A 454 -19.75 -2.33 -11.30
C LEU A 454 -19.58 -2.85 -12.73
N ALA A 455 -18.97 -2.06 -13.60
CA ALA A 455 -18.36 -2.61 -14.79
C ALA A 455 -17.38 -3.65 -14.25
N MET A 456 -17.69 -4.93 -14.46
CA MET A 456 -16.76 -6.02 -14.19
C MET A 456 -15.51 -5.71 -15.00
N GLN A 457 -14.55 -5.01 -14.41
CA GLN A 457 -13.21 -4.90 -14.94
C GLN A 457 -12.66 -6.30 -14.78
N PRO A 458 -12.52 -7.07 -15.88
CA PRO A 458 -12.01 -8.43 -15.76
C PRO A 458 -10.62 -8.29 -15.17
N ILE A 459 -10.37 -8.91 -14.01
CA ILE A 459 -8.99 -9.19 -13.62
C ILE A 459 -8.49 -10.16 -14.69
N ALA A 460 -7.61 -9.68 -15.58
CA ALA A 460 -7.16 -10.45 -16.73
C ALA A 460 -6.61 -11.81 -16.24
N PRO A 461 -7.09 -12.95 -16.77
CA PRO A 461 -6.64 -14.26 -16.33
C PRO A 461 -5.14 -14.42 -16.62
N ASN A 462 -4.36 -14.69 -15.58
CA ASN A 462 -2.93 -14.97 -15.70
C ASN A 462 -2.68 -16.14 -16.67
N GLU A 463 -2.04 -15.85 -17.79
CA GLU A 463 -1.46 -16.84 -18.72
C GLU A 463 -0.23 -17.53 -18.10
N PRO A 464 0.13 -18.74 -18.59
CA PRO A 464 1.12 -19.60 -17.94
C PRO A 464 2.57 -19.07 -18.09
N ALA A 465 3.25 -18.99 -16.95
CA ALA A 465 4.70 -19.01 -16.73
C ALA A 465 5.61 -18.64 -17.94
N GLY A 466 5.64 -17.36 -18.28
CA GLY A 466 6.62 -16.77 -19.20
C GLY A 466 6.61 -15.26 -19.05
N THR A 467 7.54 -14.73 -18.24
CA THR A 467 7.66 -13.32 -17.81
C THR A 467 6.48 -12.81 -16.94
N PRO A 468 6.72 -12.36 -15.69
CA PRO A 468 5.64 -11.95 -14.78
C PRO A 468 4.84 -10.77 -15.33
N PRO A 469 3.49 -10.81 -15.38
CA PRO A 469 2.68 -9.61 -15.56
C PRO A 469 2.75 -8.77 -14.27
N GLN A 470 3.02 -7.47 -14.40
CA GLN A 470 2.98 -6.54 -13.27
C GLN A 470 1.52 -6.18 -12.95
N SER A 471 0.96 -6.77 -11.89
CA SER A 471 -0.25 -6.29 -11.21
C SER A 471 -0.06 -4.81 -10.84
N GLY A 472 -0.92 -3.93 -11.37
CA GLY A 472 -0.82 -2.47 -11.20
C GLY A 472 -0.71 -1.65 -12.50
N GLN A 473 -0.60 -2.30 -13.66
CA GLN A 473 -0.58 -1.61 -14.95
C GLN A 473 -2.00 -1.23 -15.40
N LYS A 474 -2.28 0.07 -15.56
CA LYS A 474 -3.58 0.60 -16.04
C LYS A 474 -3.72 0.50 -17.55
N CYS A 475 -2.60 0.55 -18.27
CA CYS A 475 -2.55 0.33 -19.71
C CYS A 475 -2.10 -1.10 -20.00
N SER A 476 -2.87 -1.81 -20.83
CA SER A 476 -2.62 -3.23 -21.12
C SER A 476 -1.29 -3.47 -21.84
N GLN A 477 -0.86 -2.54 -22.69
CA GLN A 477 0.46 -2.55 -23.35
C GLN A 477 0.71 -1.22 -24.08
N ALA A 478 1.93 -0.70 -24.01
CA ALA A 478 2.38 0.36 -24.91
C ALA A 478 2.53 -0.19 -26.35
N ARG A 479 2.29 0.66 -27.35
CA ARG A 479 2.49 0.33 -28.76
C ARG A 479 3.97 -0.03 -29.00
N ALA A 480 4.19 -1.08 -29.77
CA ALA A 480 5.53 -1.49 -30.19
C ALA A 480 6.32 -0.30 -30.79
N GLY A 481 7.55 -0.11 -30.30
CA GLY A 481 8.44 0.99 -30.70
C GLY A 481 8.44 2.19 -29.76
N ILE A 482 7.61 2.20 -28.71
CA ILE A 482 7.74 3.16 -27.60
C ILE A 482 8.77 2.62 -26.62
N GLU A 483 9.85 3.38 -26.41
CA GLU A 483 10.91 3.00 -25.49
C GLU A 483 10.48 3.13 -24.02
N SER A 484 11.04 2.28 -23.16
CA SER A 484 10.79 2.24 -21.70
C SER A 484 10.75 3.60 -20.98
N PRO A 485 11.65 4.59 -21.23
CA PRO A 485 11.58 5.90 -20.57
C PRO A 485 10.33 6.72 -20.92
N TYR A 486 9.54 6.31 -21.91
CA TYR A 486 8.28 6.95 -22.28
C TYR A 486 7.07 6.15 -21.81
N ILE A 487 7.25 5.20 -20.90
CA ILE A 487 6.21 4.37 -20.33
C ILE A 487 6.27 4.53 -18.82
N ASN A 488 5.16 4.95 -18.20
CA ASN A 488 5.11 5.12 -16.75
C ASN A 488 4.89 3.76 -16.02
N PRO A 489 4.99 3.69 -14.69
CA PRO A 489 4.76 2.47 -13.91
C PRO A 489 3.37 1.83 -14.08
N ASN A 490 2.39 2.60 -14.58
CA ASN A 490 1.07 2.09 -14.96
C ASN A 490 1.05 1.48 -16.38
N ASN A 491 2.23 1.31 -17.00
CA ASN A 491 2.46 0.84 -18.37
C ASN A 491 1.82 1.73 -19.44
N CYS A 492 1.51 2.98 -19.09
CA CYS A 492 0.90 3.92 -20.00
C CYS A 492 1.97 4.77 -20.69
N PRO A 493 1.92 4.90 -22.03
CA PRO A 493 2.79 5.83 -22.73
C PRO A 493 2.56 7.26 -22.27
N ILE A 494 3.63 7.91 -21.82
CA ILE A 494 3.61 9.27 -21.31
C ILE A 494 3.33 10.26 -22.45
N PRO A 495 2.43 11.25 -22.28
CA PRO A 495 2.17 12.26 -23.30
C PRO A 495 3.44 13.00 -23.76
N ILE A 496 3.45 13.46 -25.02
CA ILE A 496 4.49 14.35 -25.55
C ILE A 496 4.11 15.77 -25.12
N ALA A 497 4.81 16.29 -24.11
CA ALA A 497 4.50 17.56 -23.44
C ALA A 497 5.77 18.36 -23.12
N THR A 498 6.70 18.43 -24.07
CA THR A 498 8.03 19.04 -23.87
C THR A 498 7.98 20.56 -23.85
N LYS A 499 6.93 21.19 -24.40
CA LYS A 499 6.79 22.66 -24.47
C LYS A 499 6.25 23.29 -23.19
N PHE A 500 5.78 22.50 -22.22
CA PHE A 500 5.11 23.01 -21.03
C PHE A 500 6.05 23.02 -19.83
N ASP A 501 6.21 24.17 -19.19
CA ASP A 501 6.99 24.32 -17.95
C ASP A 501 6.12 24.08 -16.71
N ILE A 502 4.80 24.22 -16.87
CA ILE A 502 3.79 23.94 -15.85
C ILE A 502 3.07 22.66 -16.30
N LYS A 503 3.45 21.52 -15.72
CA LYS A 503 2.82 20.22 -15.97
C LYS A 503 3.07 19.28 -14.76
N PRO A 504 2.20 18.29 -14.51
CA PRO A 504 2.48 17.27 -13.51
C PRO A 504 3.62 16.35 -13.99
N ASP A 505 4.16 15.54 -13.08
CA ASP A 505 5.05 14.44 -13.46
C ASP A 505 4.23 13.26 -13.98
N PHE A 506 4.14 13.15 -15.30
CA PHE A 506 3.42 12.04 -15.95
C PHE A 506 4.06 10.66 -15.69
N ASN A 507 5.31 10.60 -15.23
CA ASN A 507 5.95 9.34 -14.85
C ASN A 507 5.37 8.77 -13.56
N SER A 508 4.87 9.61 -12.64
CA SER A 508 4.34 9.16 -11.35
C SER A 508 2.82 9.20 -11.27
N LEU A 509 2.16 9.80 -12.26
CA LEU A 509 0.71 10.02 -12.26
C LEU A 509 -0.06 8.86 -12.94
N ASP A 510 -1.22 8.52 -12.40
CA ASP A 510 -2.22 7.76 -13.16
C ASP A 510 -2.84 8.65 -14.23
N ILE A 511 -2.31 8.54 -15.45
CA ILE A 511 -2.76 9.33 -16.58
C ILE A 511 -4.06 8.82 -17.23
N THR A 512 -4.68 7.77 -16.65
CA THR A 512 -5.94 7.22 -17.16
C THR A 512 -7.18 7.86 -16.54
N ALA A 513 -7.04 8.52 -15.38
CA ALA A 513 -8.12 9.14 -14.62
C ALA A 513 -7.59 10.35 -13.81
N ILE A 514 -7.28 11.45 -14.50
CA ILE A 514 -6.74 12.67 -13.87
C ILE A 514 -7.90 13.58 -13.46
N THR A 515 -7.96 13.90 -12.16
CA THR A 515 -8.92 14.85 -11.59
C THR A 515 -8.50 16.31 -11.73
N ASP A 516 -7.21 16.56 -11.52
CA ASP A 516 -6.64 17.89 -11.50
C ASP A 516 -5.44 17.97 -12.46
N LEU A 517 -5.62 18.68 -13.56
CA LEU A 517 -4.61 18.84 -14.60
C LEU A 517 -4.26 20.31 -14.78
N ASN A 518 -2.96 20.61 -14.67
CA ASN A 518 -2.41 21.92 -15.01
C ASN A 518 -1.46 21.77 -16.19
N LEU A 519 -1.72 22.50 -17.29
CA LEU A 519 -0.81 22.59 -18.44
C LEU A 519 -0.55 24.06 -18.76
N GLY A 520 0.71 24.47 -18.81
CA GLY A 520 1.06 25.87 -19.00
C GLY A 520 2.51 26.15 -19.35
N ILE A 521 2.75 27.41 -19.74
CA ILE A 521 4.05 28.00 -20.03
C ILE A 521 4.16 29.24 -19.15
N LEU A 522 5.18 29.31 -18.29
CA LEU A 522 5.33 30.33 -17.25
C LEU A 522 5.25 31.77 -17.81
N GLN A 523 5.69 31.98 -19.06
CA GLN A 523 5.71 33.30 -19.70
C GLN A 523 4.40 33.71 -20.38
N HIS A 524 3.44 32.80 -20.55
CA HIS A 524 2.25 33.02 -21.40
C HIS A 524 0.94 32.74 -20.68
N GLY A 525 0.84 31.62 -19.96
CA GLY A 525 -0.39 31.24 -19.28
C GLY A 525 -0.46 29.75 -18.95
N LYS A 526 -1.57 29.35 -18.32
CA LYS A 526 -1.90 27.96 -18.03
C LYS A 526 -3.39 27.69 -18.17
N ILE A 527 -3.73 26.43 -18.39
CA ILE A 527 -5.06 25.87 -18.28
C ILE A 527 -5.08 24.98 -17.03
N SER A 528 -6.13 25.11 -16.22
CA SER A 528 -6.39 24.31 -15.04
C SER A 528 -7.76 23.65 -15.18
N TRP A 529 -7.76 22.32 -15.25
CA TRP A 529 -8.97 21.50 -15.10
C TRP A 529 -8.97 20.99 -13.66
N ASN A 530 -10.06 21.25 -12.94
CA ASN A 530 -10.28 20.76 -11.58
C ASN A 530 -11.56 19.92 -11.59
N ASP A 531 -11.60 18.88 -10.76
CA ASP A 531 -12.75 17.96 -10.66
C ASP A 531 -13.19 17.37 -12.02
N ALA A 532 -12.22 17.08 -12.90
CA ALA A 532 -12.45 16.49 -14.23
C ALA A 532 -12.20 14.96 -14.23
N ASP A 533 -12.58 14.26 -15.29
CA ASP A 533 -12.18 12.85 -15.48
C ASP A 533 -11.40 12.76 -16.79
N ILE A 534 -10.12 13.13 -16.73
CA ILE A 534 -9.27 13.28 -17.91
C ILE A 534 -8.42 12.03 -18.12
N ASN A 535 -8.60 11.39 -19.28
CA ASN A 535 -7.76 10.30 -19.74
C ASN A 535 -6.77 10.77 -20.81
N LEU A 536 -5.47 10.82 -20.47
CA LEU A 536 -4.40 11.25 -21.38
C LEU A 536 -3.76 10.10 -22.18
N THR A 537 -4.41 8.94 -22.25
CA THR A 537 -3.94 7.81 -23.07
C THR A 537 -4.56 7.86 -24.48
N ALA A 538 -3.81 7.39 -25.49
CA ALA A 538 -4.31 7.27 -26.85
C ALA A 538 -4.40 5.79 -27.25
N LYS A 539 -5.60 5.22 -27.30
CA LYS A 539 -5.79 3.81 -27.67
C LYS A 539 -5.66 3.61 -29.19
N VAL A 540 -4.85 2.65 -29.60
CA VAL A 540 -4.65 2.22 -30.99
C VAL A 540 -4.85 0.70 -31.10
N ASN A 541 -4.98 0.17 -32.33
CA ASN A 541 -5.22 -1.27 -32.54
C ASN A 541 -4.16 -2.20 -31.90
N SER A 542 -2.94 -1.69 -31.70
CA SER A 542 -1.80 -2.43 -31.17
C SER A 542 -1.40 -2.02 -29.74
N GLY A 543 -2.32 -1.45 -28.95
CA GLY A 543 -2.05 -1.01 -27.57
C GLY A 543 -2.35 0.47 -27.35
N TYR A 544 -1.52 1.12 -26.52
CA TYR A 544 -1.61 2.56 -26.25
C TYR A 544 -0.45 3.28 -26.93
N ASP A 545 -0.72 4.43 -27.53
CA ASP A 545 0.28 5.35 -28.10
C ASP A 545 0.40 6.61 -27.25
N ARG A 546 1.45 7.42 -27.53
CA ARG A 546 1.66 8.69 -26.83
C ARG A 546 0.70 9.76 -27.36
N LEU A 547 -0.02 10.43 -26.46
CA LEU A 547 -0.81 11.61 -26.81
C LEU A 547 0.11 12.81 -27.07
N ASN A 548 -0.06 13.52 -28.18
CA ASN A 548 0.82 14.62 -28.56
C ASN A 548 0.28 16.00 -28.15
N LEU A 549 0.51 16.39 -26.89
CA LEU A 549 0.08 17.70 -26.39
C LEU A 549 0.85 18.85 -27.05
N ASP A 550 2.12 18.64 -27.41
CA ASP A 550 2.95 19.67 -28.05
C ASP A 550 2.45 20.06 -29.45
N ALA A 551 1.80 19.13 -30.19
CA ALA A 551 1.28 19.39 -31.53
C ALA A 551 -0.09 20.07 -31.49
N ASP A 552 -0.94 19.69 -30.52
CA ASP A 552 -2.37 19.98 -30.54
C ASP A 552 -2.84 20.96 -29.46
N LEU A 553 -1.97 21.34 -28.51
CA LEU A 553 -2.21 22.41 -27.54
C LEU A 553 -1.11 23.48 -27.66
N ASN A 554 -1.52 24.71 -27.96
CA ASN A 554 -0.64 25.86 -28.10
C ASN A 554 -1.00 26.98 -27.13
N ILE A 555 -0.03 27.41 -26.32
CA ILE A 555 -0.16 28.51 -25.37
C ILE A 555 0.83 29.59 -25.78
N THR A 556 0.32 30.73 -26.21
CA THR A 556 1.11 31.87 -26.67
C THR A 556 0.63 33.14 -25.97
N LYS A 557 1.34 34.25 -26.16
CA LYS A 557 0.93 35.54 -25.60
C LYS A 557 -0.52 35.84 -25.97
N HIS A 558 -1.37 35.96 -24.94
CA HIS A 558 -2.79 36.31 -25.04
C HIS A 558 -3.69 35.28 -25.76
N LYS A 559 -3.19 34.08 -26.08
CA LYS A 559 -3.95 33.09 -26.85
C LYS A 559 -3.64 31.67 -26.42
N ILE A 560 -4.70 30.89 -26.20
CA ILE A 560 -4.65 29.44 -26.06
C ILE A 560 -5.44 28.84 -27.23
N ALA A 561 -4.87 27.84 -27.90
CA ALA A 561 -5.52 27.09 -28.96
C ALA A 561 -5.40 25.59 -28.67
N LEU A 562 -6.52 24.89 -28.74
CA LEU A 562 -6.60 23.45 -28.50
C LEU A 562 -7.32 22.78 -29.67
N ASN A 563 -6.66 21.84 -30.33
CA ASN A 563 -7.24 21.10 -31.45
C ASN A 563 -8.15 19.98 -30.93
N GLN A 564 -9.46 20.25 -30.93
CA GLN A 564 -10.48 19.33 -30.39
C GLN A 564 -10.68 18.06 -31.22
N ASN A 565 -10.23 18.03 -32.47
CA ASN A 565 -10.27 16.80 -33.27
C ASN A 565 -9.19 15.80 -32.83
N SER A 566 -8.04 16.29 -32.36
CA SER A 566 -6.93 15.46 -31.88
C SER A 566 -6.98 15.20 -30.38
N LEU A 567 -7.49 16.16 -29.60
CA LEU A 567 -7.55 16.12 -28.13
C LEU A 567 -8.99 16.28 -27.59
N PRO A 568 -9.98 15.47 -28.03
CA PRO A 568 -11.36 15.57 -27.55
C PRO A 568 -11.50 15.34 -26.04
N GLN A 569 -10.59 14.55 -25.44
CA GLN A 569 -10.54 14.28 -23.99
C GLN A 569 -10.17 15.51 -23.13
N LEU A 570 -9.85 16.65 -23.73
CA LEU A 570 -9.58 17.90 -23.00
C LEU A 570 -10.73 18.92 -23.12
N ASN A 571 -11.89 18.48 -23.63
CA ASN A 571 -13.08 19.31 -23.77
C ASN A 571 -13.89 19.42 -22.46
N PHE A 572 -13.25 19.86 -21.39
CA PHE A 572 -13.89 20.05 -20.09
C PHE A 572 -13.93 21.54 -19.70
N PRO A 573 -14.86 21.95 -18.81
CA PRO A 573 -14.78 23.24 -18.15
C PRO A 573 -13.41 23.44 -17.52
N ALA A 574 -12.84 24.63 -17.71
CA ALA A 574 -11.49 24.92 -17.27
C ALA A 574 -11.35 26.36 -16.81
N THR A 575 -10.34 26.60 -15.98
CA THR A 575 -9.86 27.93 -15.63
C THR A 575 -8.60 28.24 -16.43
N ILE A 576 -8.59 29.37 -17.13
CA ILE A 576 -7.44 29.87 -17.88
C ILE A 576 -6.82 31.02 -17.09
N THR A 577 -5.50 30.97 -16.93
CA THR A 577 -4.71 32.09 -16.42
C THR A 577 -3.77 32.56 -17.54
N LEU A 578 -3.76 33.85 -17.87
CA LEU A 578 -2.80 34.44 -18.81
C LEU A 578 -1.87 35.38 -18.06
N TYR A 579 -0.57 35.24 -18.31
CA TYR A 579 0.49 36.03 -17.68
C TYR A 579 0.97 37.15 -18.62
N ASN A 580 1.68 38.14 -18.07
CA ASN A 580 2.34 39.21 -18.83
C ASN A 580 1.39 40.01 -19.74
N THR A 581 0.15 40.22 -19.29
CA THR A 581 -0.89 40.96 -20.00
C THR A 581 -0.83 42.46 -19.76
N ASP A 582 -1.29 43.26 -20.73
CA ASP A 582 -1.28 44.72 -20.71
C ASP A 582 -2.64 45.34 -21.06
N PHE A 583 -3.71 44.56 -20.88
CA PHE A 583 -5.07 44.97 -21.23
C PHE A 583 -5.58 46.15 -20.40
N ARG A 584 -6.18 47.16 -21.06
CA ARG A 584 -6.90 48.22 -20.33
C ARG A 584 -8.28 47.75 -19.87
N SER A 585 -9.01 47.08 -20.75
CA SER A 585 -10.34 46.52 -20.48
C SER A 585 -10.42 45.17 -21.19
N PRO A 586 -10.02 44.07 -20.53
CA PRO A 586 -9.96 42.76 -21.18
C PRO A 586 -11.35 42.27 -21.58
N LYS A 587 -11.41 41.65 -22.76
CA LYS A 587 -12.56 40.86 -23.23
C LYS A 587 -12.06 39.48 -23.63
N ILE A 588 -12.84 38.45 -23.33
CA ILE A 588 -12.51 37.07 -23.71
C ILE A 588 -13.14 36.77 -25.05
N LEU A 589 -12.33 36.35 -26.02
CA LEU A 589 -12.79 35.91 -27.34
C LEU A 589 -12.61 34.39 -27.46
N LYS A 590 -13.60 33.72 -28.03
CA LYS A 590 -13.52 32.32 -28.50
C LYS A 590 -13.67 32.35 -30.02
N ASP A 591 -12.66 31.84 -30.72
CA ASP A 591 -12.58 31.77 -32.19
C ASP A 591 -12.86 33.11 -32.90
N GLY A 592 -12.39 34.21 -32.30
CA GLY A 592 -12.51 35.56 -32.86
C GLY A 592 -13.80 36.31 -32.46
N THR A 593 -14.74 35.63 -31.82
CA THR A 593 -16.01 36.21 -31.33
C THR A 593 -16.04 36.35 -29.81
N GLU A 594 -16.78 37.34 -29.29
CA GLU A 594 -16.91 37.55 -27.84
C GLU A 594 -17.53 36.31 -27.17
N CYS A 595 -16.81 35.72 -26.21
CA CYS A 595 -17.25 34.52 -25.52
C CYS A 595 -18.21 34.88 -24.39
N ILE A 596 -19.51 34.86 -24.68
CA ILE A 596 -20.55 35.19 -23.69
C ILE A 596 -20.66 34.18 -22.54
N ALA A 597 -20.20 32.94 -22.76
CA ALA A 597 -20.18 31.88 -21.74
C ALA A 597 -18.91 31.89 -20.88
N CYS A 598 -17.89 32.69 -21.26
CA CYS A 598 -16.66 32.82 -20.51
C CYS A 598 -16.84 33.88 -19.40
N ARG A 599 -16.28 33.63 -18.22
CA ARG A 599 -16.39 34.56 -17.09
C ARG A 599 -15.01 34.98 -16.60
N ILE A 600 -14.71 36.27 -16.62
CA ILE A 600 -13.53 36.81 -15.94
C ILE A 600 -13.73 36.62 -14.44
N ILE A 601 -12.80 35.88 -13.81
CA ILE A 601 -12.77 35.62 -12.38
C ILE A 601 -11.99 36.73 -11.69
N SER A 602 -10.82 37.08 -12.21
CA SER A 602 -9.99 38.18 -11.70
C SER A 602 -9.13 38.81 -12.80
N TYR A 603 -8.77 40.09 -12.62
CA TYR A 603 -7.77 40.77 -13.43
C TYR A 603 -6.93 41.71 -12.57
N GLU A 604 -5.65 41.39 -12.42
CA GLU A 604 -4.69 42.17 -11.65
C GLU A 604 -3.74 42.91 -12.59
N ARG A 605 -4.00 44.21 -12.81
CA ARG A 605 -3.22 45.03 -13.73
C ARG A 605 -1.76 45.21 -13.28
N SER A 606 -1.50 45.29 -11.98
CA SER A 606 -0.14 45.38 -11.41
C SER A 606 0.65 44.10 -11.64
N ALA A 607 0.04 42.94 -11.38
CA ALA A 607 0.62 41.62 -11.59
C ALA A 607 0.60 41.17 -13.06
N LYS A 608 -0.06 41.93 -13.94
CA LYS A 608 -0.24 41.63 -15.37
C LYS A 608 -0.87 40.25 -15.62
N THR A 609 -1.78 39.84 -14.74
CA THR A 609 -2.40 38.50 -14.76
C THR A 609 -3.91 38.60 -14.88
N ILE A 610 -4.50 37.82 -15.78
CA ILE A 610 -5.95 37.65 -15.91
C ILE A 610 -6.33 36.19 -15.72
N VAL A 611 -7.39 35.93 -14.96
CA VAL A 611 -7.96 34.61 -14.73
C VAL A 611 -9.42 34.61 -15.18
N PHE A 612 -9.81 33.62 -15.98
CA PHE A 612 -11.19 33.48 -16.46
C PHE A 612 -11.56 32.01 -16.65
N SER A 613 -12.84 31.68 -16.52
CA SER A 613 -13.36 30.35 -16.81
C SER A 613 -13.87 30.22 -18.24
N VAL A 614 -13.77 29.01 -18.78
CA VAL A 614 -14.36 28.59 -20.05
C VAL A 614 -15.21 27.32 -19.83
N PRO A 615 -16.34 27.16 -20.55
CA PRO A 615 -17.17 25.95 -20.43
C PRO A 615 -16.56 24.72 -21.12
N GLY A 616 -15.58 24.93 -22.00
CA GLY A 616 -14.97 23.91 -22.86
C GLY A 616 -14.41 24.53 -24.14
N PHE A 617 -13.63 23.75 -24.88
CA PHE A 617 -12.92 24.18 -26.10
C PHE A 617 -13.62 23.77 -27.40
N GLY A 618 -14.55 22.80 -27.35
CA GLY A 618 -15.35 22.37 -28.50
C GLY A 618 -16.44 23.37 -28.91
N PRO A 619 -17.09 23.16 -30.08
CA PRO A 619 -18.30 23.89 -30.43
C PRO A 619 -19.38 23.62 -29.38
N ASN A 620 -20.00 24.69 -28.87
CA ASN A 620 -21.14 24.59 -27.95
C ASN A 620 -22.40 24.18 -28.70
#